data_AF-A0A365YQV7-F1
#
_entry.id   AF-A0A365YQV7-F1
#
_cell.length_a   1.000
_cell.length_b   1.000
_cell.length_c   1.000
_cell.angle_alpha   90.00
_cell.angle_beta   90.00
_cell.angle_gamma   90.00
#
_symmetry.space_group_name_H-M   'P 1'
#
loop_
_entity.id
_entity.type
_entity.pdbx_description
1 polymer ?
#
loop_
_entity_poly.entity_id
_entity_poly.type
_entity_poly.pdbx_seq_one_letter_code
_entity_poly.pdbx_strand_id
1 'polypeptide(L)'
;AVRAPESEVLPLLTDGVDIAAVNGPDSVVLSGDEQAVVALAGRWKYKRLAVSHAFHSHLMDPMLEAFRAVAETLTYHPARLPIAGQPESVDAEYWVRHVREAVRFHDATEQLRADGV
;
A
#
# COMPACT_ATOMS: atom_id res chain seq x y z
N ALA A 1 -10.53 5.69 -2.44
CA ALA A 1 -10.23 6.20 -1.09
C ALA A 1 -11.53 6.36 -0.31
N VAL A 2 -11.68 5.63 0.79
CA VAL A 2 -12.82 5.66 1.69
C VAL A 2 -12.49 6.47 2.92
N ARG A 3 -13.49 7.16 3.49
CA ARG A 3 -13.37 7.85 4.77
C ARG A 3 -13.79 6.91 5.90
N ALA A 4 -12.85 6.11 6.38
CA ALA A 4 -13.04 5.11 7.42
C ALA A 4 -11.67 4.72 8.02
N PRO A 5 -11.63 4.27 9.29
CA PRO A 5 -10.42 3.69 9.87
C PRO A 5 -10.14 2.30 9.29
N GLU A 6 -8.85 1.91 9.25
CA GLU A 6 -8.46 0.57 8.82
C GLU A 6 -9.14 -0.52 9.66
N SER A 7 -9.32 -0.30 10.96
CA SER A 7 -9.97 -1.26 11.86
C SER A 7 -11.42 -1.58 11.51
N GLU A 8 -12.12 -0.67 10.83
CA GLU A 8 -13.48 -0.93 10.31
C GLU A 8 -13.45 -1.56 8.91
N VAL A 9 -12.42 -1.26 8.12
CA VAL A 9 -12.29 -1.75 6.74
C VAL A 9 -11.76 -3.18 6.70
N LEU A 10 -10.71 -3.48 7.46
CA LEU A 10 -9.98 -4.76 7.43
C LEU A 10 -10.89 -5.98 7.66
N PRO A 11 -11.83 -5.99 8.64
CA PRO A 11 -12.72 -7.13 8.85
C PRO A 11 -13.77 -7.33 7.76
N LEU A 12 -13.93 -6.36 6.85
CA LEU A 12 -14.92 -6.35 5.78
C LEU A 12 -14.32 -6.64 4.40
N LEU A 13 -13.01 -6.85 4.32
CA LEU A 13 -12.36 -7.22 3.06
C LEU A 13 -12.92 -8.56 2.56
N THR A 14 -13.22 -8.58 1.27
CA THR A 14 -13.64 -9.77 0.54
C THR A 14 -12.56 -10.13 -0.47
N ASP A 15 -12.65 -11.33 -1.04
CA ASP A 15 -11.85 -11.69 -2.20
C ASP A 15 -11.96 -10.59 -3.28
N GLY A 16 -10.83 -10.30 -3.94
CA GLY A 16 -10.74 -9.26 -4.95
C GLY A 16 -10.58 -7.83 -4.39
N VAL A 17 -10.47 -7.62 -3.08
CA VAL A 17 -10.25 -6.30 -2.49
C VAL A 17 -9.10 -6.31 -1.48
N ASP A 18 -8.10 -5.46 -1.74
CA ASP A 18 -6.97 -5.20 -0.86
C ASP A 18 -7.03 -3.76 -0.33
N ILE A 19 -6.35 -3.51 0.79
CA ILE A 19 -5.99 -2.15 1.22
C ILE A 19 -4.70 -1.77 0.50
N ALA A 20 -4.76 -0.75 -0.34
CA ALA A 20 -3.59 -0.20 -1.01
C ALA A 20 -2.79 0.78 -0.15
N ALA A 21 -3.46 1.54 0.72
CA ALA A 21 -2.80 2.50 1.58
C ALA A 21 -3.62 2.84 2.83
N VAL A 22 -2.93 3.10 3.93
CA VAL A 22 -3.47 3.72 5.15
C VAL A 22 -2.83 5.10 5.27
N ASN A 23 -3.60 6.13 4.89
CA ASN A 23 -3.12 7.52 4.79
C ASN A 23 -3.43 8.35 6.04
N GLY A 24 -4.29 7.87 6.92
CA GLY A 24 -4.67 8.54 8.16
C GLY A 24 -5.64 7.71 8.99
N PRO A 25 -6.03 8.21 10.17
CA PRO A 25 -6.90 7.48 11.10
C PRO A 25 -8.29 7.22 10.51
N ASP A 26 -8.77 8.06 9.59
CA ASP A 26 -10.05 7.91 8.88
C ASP A 26 -9.87 7.93 7.34
N SER A 27 -8.72 7.49 6.84
CA SER A 27 -8.39 7.60 5.41
C SER A 27 -7.67 6.37 4.88
N VAL A 28 -8.42 5.50 4.20
CA VAL A 28 -7.93 4.23 3.63
C VAL A 28 -8.18 4.20 2.12
N VAL A 29 -7.28 3.58 1.37
CA VAL A 29 -7.43 3.34 -0.06
C VAL A 29 -7.69 1.86 -0.29
N LEU A 30 -8.85 1.54 -0.86
CA LEU A 30 -9.17 0.21 -1.38
C LEU A 30 -8.70 0.08 -2.83
N SER A 31 -8.22 -1.10 -3.20
CA SER A 31 -7.70 -1.43 -4.53
C SER A 31 -7.97 -2.90 -4.85
N GLY A 32 -8.15 -3.23 -6.12
CA GLY A 32 -8.49 -4.58 -6.57
C GLY A 32 -9.54 -4.58 -7.68
N ASP A 33 -10.37 -5.60 -7.70
CA ASP A 33 -11.43 -5.79 -8.68
C ASP A 33 -12.46 -4.66 -8.60
N GLU A 34 -12.70 -3.97 -9.71
CA GLU A 34 -13.50 -2.74 -9.74
C GLU A 34 -14.88 -2.92 -9.09
N GLN A 35 -15.61 -3.99 -9.43
CA GLN A 35 -16.94 -4.22 -8.90
C GLN A 35 -16.93 -4.49 -7.40
N ALA A 36 -15.98 -5.30 -6.92
CA ALA A 36 -15.85 -5.63 -5.51
C ALA A 36 -15.43 -4.40 -4.68
N VAL A 37 -14.46 -3.62 -5.18
CA VAL A 37 -14.00 -2.38 -4.56
C VAL A 37 -15.14 -1.37 -4.46
N VAL A 38 -15.91 -1.16 -5.54
CA VAL A 38 -17.04 -0.22 -5.54
C VAL A 38 -18.14 -0.66 -4.58
N ALA A 39 -18.46 -1.95 -4.55
CA ALA A 39 -19.46 -2.51 -3.64
C ALA A 39 -19.07 -2.30 -2.16
N LEU A 40 -17.81 -2.60 -1.80
CA LEU A 40 -17.32 -2.39 -0.45
C LEU A 40 -17.23 -0.91 -0.09
N ALA A 41 -16.66 -0.09 -0.98
CA ALA A 41 -16.50 1.35 -0.77
C ALA A 41 -17.84 2.08 -0.55
N GLY A 42 -18.93 1.58 -1.15
CA GLY A 42 -20.27 2.13 -1.02
C GLY A 42 -20.82 2.19 0.42
N ARG A 43 -20.17 1.53 1.38
CA ARG A 43 -20.51 1.62 2.82
C ARG A 43 -20.10 2.94 3.46
N TRP A 44 -19.21 3.70 2.84
CA TRP A 44 -18.68 4.96 3.38
C TRP A 44 -18.76 6.09 2.34
N LYS A 45 -18.47 7.32 2.79
CA LYS A 45 -18.14 8.40 1.86
C LYS A 45 -16.80 8.07 1.19
N TYR A 46 -16.77 8.02 -0.14
CA TYR A 46 -15.56 7.67 -0.87
C TYR A 46 -15.32 8.58 -2.09
N LYS A 47 -14.07 8.62 -2.53
CA LYS A 47 -13.64 9.20 -3.80
C LYS A 47 -12.95 8.12 -4.62
N ARG A 48 -13.41 7.93 -5.87
CA ARG A 48 -12.71 7.09 -6.86
C ARG A 48 -11.45 7.81 -7.32
N LEU A 49 -10.34 7.08 -7.38
CA LEU A 49 -9.07 7.62 -7.86
C LEU A 49 -8.96 7.43 -9.37
N ALA A 50 -8.49 8.46 -10.08
CA ALA A 50 -8.25 8.39 -11.52
C ALA A 50 -6.86 7.79 -11.77
N VAL A 51 -6.80 6.46 -11.74
CA VAL A 51 -5.58 5.67 -11.95
C VAL A 51 -5.84 4.61 -13.01
N SER A 52 -4.78 4.18 -13.71
CA SER A 52 -4.89 3.17 -14.77
C SER A 52 -4.98 1.74 -14.25
N HIS A 53 -4.45 1.48 -13.06
CA HIS A 53 -4.38 0.14 -12.46
C HIS A 53 -4.66 0.19 -10.96
N ALA A 54 -5.04 -0.97 -10.43
CA ALA A 54 -5.20 -1.23 -9.00
C ALA A 54 -3.85 -1.56 -8.34
N PHE A 55 -3.00 -0.55 -8.14
CA PHE A 55 -1.71 -0.72 -7.44
C PHE A 55 -1.92 -1.20 -5.99
N HIS A 56 -0.89 -1.84 -5.41
CA HIS A 56 -0.91 -2.38 -4.05
C HIS A 56 -2.11 -3.32 -3.81
N SER A 57 -2.36 -4.20 -4.78
CA SER A 57 -3.41 -5.21 -4.72
C SER A 57 -2.95 -6.51 -5.38
N HIS A 58 -3.74 -7.57 -5.23
CA HIS A 58 -3.52 -8.86 -5.90
C HIS A 58 -3.42 -8.75 -7.42
N LEU A 59 -3.96 -7.68 -8.03
CA LEU A 59 -3.81 -7.44 -9.47
C LEU A 59 -2.36 -7.14 -9.89
N MET A 60 -1.45 -6.91 -8.93
CA MET A 60 -0.01 -6.83 -9.19
C MET A 60 0.67 -8.20 -9.28
N ASP A 61 0.08 -9.27 -8.74
CA ASP A 61 0.71 -10.59 -8.66
C ASP A 61 1.29 -11.09 -10.01
N PRO A 62 0.59 -10.94 -11.17
CA PRO A 62 1.10 -11.45 -12.44
C PRO A 62 2.42 -10.83 -12.91
N MET A 63 2.75 -9.60 -12.48
CA MET A 63 3.98 -8.92 -12.90
C MET A 63 5.13 -9.07 -11.90
N LEU A 64 4.89 -9.59 -10.69
CA LEU A 64 5.88 -9.60 -9.61
C LEU A 64 7.13 -10.41 -9.95
N GLU A 65 7.01 -11.52 -10.67
CA GLU A 65 8.16 -12.34 -11.04
C GLU A 65 9.08 -11.62 -12.05
N ALA A 66 8.51 -10.99 -13.07
CA ALA A 66 9.28 -10.20 -14.03
C ALA A 66 9.90 -8.96 -13.36
N PHE A 67 9.17 -8.34 -12.42
CA PHE A 67 9.66 -7.22 -11.64
C PHE A 67 10.83 -7.63 -10.73
N ARG A 68 10.72 -8.78 -10.04
CA ARG A 68 11.78 -9.38 -9.23
C ARG A 68 13.06 -9.58 -10.04
N ALA A 69 12.95 -10.19 -11.22
CA ALA A 69 14.11 -10.45 -12.07
C ALA A 69 14.87 -9.17 -12.43
N VAL A 70 14.17 -8.05 -12.61
CA VAL A 70 14.80 -6.74 -12.85
C VAL A 70 15.41 -6.18 -11.55
N ALA A 71 14.68 -6.23 -10.44
CA ALA A 71 15.13 -5.72 -9.15
C ALA A 71 16.42 -6.44 -8.67
N GLU A 72 16.54 -7.74 -8.91
CA GLU A 72 17.74 -8.54 -8.58
C GLU A 72 19.00 -8.13 -9.35
N THR A 73 18.86 -7.38 -10.47
CA THR A 73 20.01 -6.86 -11.22
C THR A 73 20.63 -5.60 -10.59
N LEU A 74 19.93 -4.98 -9.62
CA LEU A 74 20.35 -3.73 -9.02
C LEU A 74 21.35 -3.96 -7.88
N THR A 75 22.33 -3.06 -7.76
CA THR A 75 23.18 -2.98 -6.58
C THR A 75 22.56 -2.02 -5.57
N TYR A 76 22.20 -2.53 -4.39
CA TYR A 76 21.61 -1.75 -3.31
C TYR A 76 22.70 -1.20 -2.38
N HIS A 77 22.61 0.10 -2.08
CA HIS A 77 23.49 0.76 -1.13
C HIS A 77 22.68 1.24 0.08
N PRO A 78 23.25 1.19 1.30
CA PRO A 78 22.59 1.73 2.48
C PRO A 78 22.24 3.21 2.31
N ALA A 79 21.05 3.58 2.81
CA ALA A 79 20.65 4.98 2.84
C ALA A 79 21.57 5.77 3.80
N ARG A 80 22.04 6.95 3.37
CA ARG A 80 22.86 7.84 4.22
C ARG A 80 22.03 8.68 5.18
N LEU A 81 20.75 8.83 4.87
CA LEU A 81 19.76 9.53 5.68
C LEU A 81 18.61 8.55 5.95
N PRO A 82 17.98 8.59 7.14
CA PRO A 82 16.80 7.79 7.42
C PRO A 82 15.68 8.06 6.40
N ILE A 83 15.00 7.00 5.97
CA ILE A 83 13.81 7.09 5.12
C ILE A 83 12.63 6.55 5.93
N ALA A 84 11.64 7.41 6.17
CA ALA A 84 10.48 7.07 6.99
C ALA A 84 9.67 5.93 6.37
N GLY A 85 9.29 4.94 7.19
CA GLY A 85 8.54 3.77 6.72
C GLY A 85 9.36 2.78 5.88
N GLN A 86 10.67 2.98 5.75
CA GLN A 86 11.57 2.07 5.07
C GLN A 86 12.54 1.43 6.08
N PRO A 87 12.82 0.12 5.96
CA PRO A 87 13.85 -0.53 6.78
C PRO A 87 15.25 0.01 6.47
N GLU A 88 16.20 -0.19 7.39
CA GLU A 88 17.59 0.25 7.24
C GLU A 88 18.30 -0.32 6.01
N SER A 89 17.90 -1.52 5.60
CA SER A 89 18.37 -2.17 4.37
C SER A 89 17.18 -2.57 3.50
N VAL A 90 17.35 -2.39 2.19
CA VAL A 90 16.37 -2.79 1.18
C VAL A 90 17.06 -3.63 0.13
N ASP A 91 16.32 -4.59 -0.40
CA ASP A 91 16.75 -5.52 -1.44
C ASP A 91 15.63 -5.70 -2.48
N ALA A 92 15.82 -6.61 -3.43
CA ALA A 92 14.82 -6.91 -4.44
C ALA A 92 13.48 -7.37 -3.84
N GLU A 93 13.52 -8.19 -2.78
CA GLU A 93 12.32 -8.69 -2.11
C GLU A 93 11.53 -7.56 -1.46
N TYR A 94 12.21 -6.59 -0.85
CA TYR A 94 11.57 -5.38 -0.34
C TYR A 94 10.76 -4.68 -1.43
N TRP A 95 11.31 -4.49 -2.63
CA TRP A 95 10.61 -3.80 -3.71
C TRP A 95 9.44 -4.61 -4.27
N VAL A 96 9.57 -5.93 -4.37
CA VAL A 96 8.46 -6.82 -4.76
C VAL A 96 7.31 -6.70 -3.76
N ARG A 97 7.61 -6.79 -2.47
CA ARG A 97 6.65 -6.59 -1.39
C ARG A 97 6.04 -5.19 -1.43
N HIS A 98 6.85 -4.14 -1.63
CA HIS A 98 6.40 -2.76 -1.67
C HIS A 98 5.35 -2.50 -2.76
N VAL A 99 5.50 -3.13 -3.93
CA VAL A 99 4.52 -3.03 -5.03
C VAL A 99 3.18 -3.69 -4.65
N ARG A 100 3.22 -4.76 -3.85
CA ARG A 100 2.06 -5.61 -3.55
C ARG A 100 1.34 -5.26 -2.25
N GLU A 101 2.08 -4.88 -1.22
CA GLU A 101 1.58 -4.61 0.13
C GLU A 101 1.07 -3.17 0.28
N ALA A 102 0.24 -2.96 1.30
CA ALA A 102 -0.33 -1.67 1.63
C ALA A 102 0.75 -0.64 2.01
N VAL A 103 0.62 0.60 1.50
CA VAL A 103 1.45 1.72 1.93
C VAL A 103 1.01 2.21 3.32
N ARG A 104 1.87 2.03 4.33
CA ARG A 104 1.67 2.42 5.73
C ARG A 104 2.06 3.88 6.00
N PHE A 105 1.50 4.81 5.23
CA PHE A 105 1.88 6.22 5.29
C PHE A 105 1.60 6.85 6.66
N HIS A 106 0.41 6.62 7.22
CA HIS A 106 0.04 7.18 8.52
C HIS A 106 0.99 6.71 9.62
N ASP A 107 1.29 5.42 9.68
CA ASP A 107 2.19 4.83 10.67
C ASP A 107 3.59 5.46 10.58
N ALA A 108 4.11 5.65 9.37
CA ALA A 108 5.39 6.32 9.15
C ALA A 108 5.38 7.79 9.63
N THR A 109 4.28 8.52 9.42
CA THR A 109 4.16 9.90 9.92
C THR A 109 4.03 9.98 11.44
N GLU A 110 3.32 9.04 12.06
CA GLU A 110 3.20 8.97 13.53
C GLU A 110 4.53 8.58 14.18
N GLN A 111 5.30 7.70 13.56
CA GLN A 111 6.65 7.37 14.00
C GLN A 111 7.57 8.60 13.97
N LEU A 112 7.58 9.35 12.86
CA LEU A 112 8.36 10.59 12.76
C LEU A 112 7.97 11.61 13.85
N ARG A 113 6.67 11.77 14.09
CA ARG A 113 6.15 12.64 15.16
C ARG A 113 6.64 12.19 16.54
N ALA A 114 6.65 10.88 16.81
CA ALA A 114 7.16 10.33 18.06
C ALA A 114 8.67 10.54 18.22
N ASP A 115 9.41 10.54 17.11
CA ASP A 115 10.84 10.81 17.06
C ASP A 115 11.18 12.32 17.13
N GLY A 116 10.16 13.19 17.16
CA GLY A 116 10.30 14.64 17.34
C GLY A 116 10.64 15.42 16.07
N VAL A 117 10.36 14.84 14.89
CA VAL A 117 10.42 15.51 13.58
C VAL A 117 9.08 16.17 13.27
#